data_AF-R9GR39-F1
#
_entry.id   AF-R9GR39-F1
#
_cell.length_a   1.000
_cell.length_b   1.000
_cell.length_c   1.000
_cell.angle_alpha   90.00
_cell.angle_beta   90.00
_cell.angle_gamma   90.00
#
_symmetry.space_group_name_H-M   'P 1'
#
loop_
_entity.id
_entity.type
_entity.pdbx_description
1 polymer ?
#
loop_
_entity_poly.entity_id
_entity_poly.type
_entity_poly.pdbx_seq_one_letter_code
_entity_poly.pdbx_strand_id
1 'polypeptide(L)'
;MQERLLKILILIKNDFLTEPDWKDVIVDGCDKYLVLPSDYNTTNKSKLTNAVWIARNLVHNGGIKKDQAKLQEGINNMAIQLAIKSINTEGVQRDNSFLTHGLQLYNSGYGNELIKEVSYYMNLIRGLTLVSFTLAQIATLSDLILKGDQWMVQGKAYDFGVMGRNISRENNGSTSYLTGLLDTMKLINPAKSAQYQAMLNNVIDPTGTTPCVVGNIYIL
;
A
#
# COMPACT_ATOMS: atom_id res chain seq x y z
N MET A 1 -6.23 -11.68 3.78
CA MET A 1 -5.54 -12.98 3.54
C MET A 1 -6.43 -14.17 3.83
N GLN A 2 -7.09 -14.22 5.01
CA GLN A 2 -8.06 -15.27 5.38
C GLN A 2 -9.11 -15.54 4.30
N GLU A 3 -9.76 -14.51 3.73
CA GLU A 3 -10.78 -14.73 2.69
C GLU A 3 -10.28 -15.45 1.43
N ARG A 4 -9.04 -15.21 1.00
CA ARG A 4 -8.54 -15.74 -0.28
C ARG A 4 -8.06 -17.18 -0.16
N LEU A 5 -7.37 -17.49 0.94
CA LEU A 5 -7.08 -18.87 1.31
C LEU A 5 -8.38 -19.65 1.53
N LEU A 6 -9.38 -19.07 2.20
CA LEU A 6 -10.69 -19.69 2.37
C LEU A 6 -11.39 -19.96 1.03
N LYS A 7 -11.35 -19.03 0.07
CA LYS A 7 -11.90 -19.21 -1.29
C LYS A 7 -11.19 -20.31 -2.07
N ILE A 8 -9.86 -20.38 -1.98
CA ILE A 8 -9.05 -21.48 -2.56
C ILE A 8 -9.42 -22.81 -1.91
N LEU A 9 -9.50 -22.85 -0.58
CA LEU A 9 -9.90 -24.04 0.18
C LEU A 9 -11.33 -24.50 -0.15
N ILE A 10 -12.27 -23.58 -0.38
CA ILE A 10 -13.65 -23.90 -0.77
C ILE A 10 -13.73 -24.47 -2.18
N LEU A 11 -13.04 -23.86 -3.15
CA LEU A 11 -13.01 -24.36 -4.54
C LEU A 11 -12.38 -25.75 -4.61
N ILE A 12 -11.32 -25.97 -3.83
CA ILE A 12 -10.58 -27.24 -3.83
C ILE A 12 -11.29 -28.31 -2.98
N LYS A 13 -12.05 -27.95 -1.95
CA LYS A 13 -12.86 -28.90 -1.18
C LYS A 13 -13.91 -29.65 -2.04
N ASN A 14 -14.42 -29.01 -3.09
CA ASN A 14 -15.50 -29.58 -3.90
C ASN A 14 -15.00 -30.48 -5.05
N ASP A 15 -13.74 -30.35 -5.47
CA ASP A 15 -13.17 -31.11 -6.59
C ASP A 15 -12.33 -32.33 -6.16
N PHE A 16 -12.06 -32.51 -4.86
CA PHE A 16 -11.18 -33.58 -4.35
C PHE A 16 -11.93 -34.44 -3.31
N LEU A 17 -12.52 -35.55 -3.79
CA LEU A 17 -13.42 -36.47 -3.04
C LEU A 17 -12.71 -37.47 -2.11
N THR A 18 -11.39 -37.44 -2.01
CA THR A 18 -10.58 -38.18 -1.03
C THR A 18 -9.89 -37.18 -0.12
N GLU A 19 -9.71 -37.47 1.18
CA GLU A 19 -9.08 -36.55 2.14
C GLU A 19 -7.85 -35.89 1.51
N PRO A 20 -7.92 -34.59 1.16
CA PRO A 20 -6.90 -33.99 0.32
C PRO A 20 -5.59 -33.96 1.10
N ASP A 21 -4.47 -34.29 0.44
CA ASP A 21 -3.18 -33.85 0.96
C ASP A 21 -3.18 -32.32 0.90
N TRP A 22 -3.46 -31.72 2.04
CA TRP A 22 -3.56 -30.26 2.17
C TRP A 22 -2.25 -29.57 1.78
N LYS A 23 -1.10 -30.26 1.85
CA LYS A 23 0.17 -29.72 1.38
C LYS A 23 0.16 -29.56 -0.13
N ASP A 24 -0.25 -30.59 -0.87
CA ASP A 24 -0.31 -30.55 -2.33
C ASP A 24 -1.34 -29.54 -2.81
N VAL A 25 -2.52 -29.51 -2.16
CA VAL A 25 -3.55 -28.49 -2.40
C VAL A 25 -3.01 -27.06 -2.25
N ILE A 26 -2.24 -26.80 -1.19
CA ILE A 26 -1.66 -25.48 -0.94
C ILE A 26 -0.59 -25.16 -1.97
N VAL A 27 0.27 -26.12 -2.33
CA VAL A 27 1.35 -25.93 -3.32
C VAL A 27 0.77 -25.66 -4.70
N ASP A 28 -0.20 -26.47 -5.15
CA ASP A 28 -0.89 -26.30 -6.43
C ASP A 28 -1.63 -24.96 -6.48
N GLY A 29 -2.29 -24.58 -5.39
CA GLY A 29 -2.93 -23.27 -5.25
C GLY A 29 -1.93 -22.12 -5.37
N CYS A 30 -0.73 -22.26 -4.81
CA CYS A 30 0.33 -21.26 -4.94
C CYS A 30 0.81 -21.11 -6.39
N ASP A 31 1.09 -22.22 -7.05
CA ASP A 31 1.64 -22.21 -8.42
C ASP A 31 0.60 -21.78 -9.45
N LYS A 32 -0.69 -21.98 -9.18
CA LYS A 32 -1.78 -21.56 -10.07
C LYS A 32 -2.27 -20.14 -9.84
N TYR A 33 -2.42 -19.72 -8.58
CA TYR A 33 -3.12 -18.46 -8.25
C TYR A 33 -2.26 -17.39 -7.61
N LEU A 34 -1.10 -17.77 -7.05
CA LEU A 34 -0.19 -16.85 -6.37
C LEU A 34 1.05 -16.54 -7.21
N VAL A 35 0.86 -16.35 -8.51
CA VAL A 35 1.92 -16.02 -9.47
C VAL A 35 1.67 -14.66 -10.13
N LEU A 36 2.69 -14.11 -10.78
CA LEU A 36 2.50 -12.98 -11.69
C LEU A 36 1.83 -13.47 -12.98
N PRO A 37 0.93 -12.67 -13.59
CA PRO A 37 0.47 -12.95 -14.94
C PRO A 37 1.64 -12.87 -15.93
N SER A 38 1.55 -13.61 -17.04
CA SER A 38 2.63 -13.68 -18.04
C SER A 38 2.98 -12.33 -18.66
N ASP A 39 2.01 -11.42 -18.74
CA ASP A 39 2.16 -10.05 -19.24
C ASP A 39 2.54 -9.05 -18.14
N TYR A 40 2.95 -9.51 -16.94
CA TYR A 40 3.25 -8.61 -15.84
C TYR A 40 4.30 -7.58 -16.20
N ASN A 41 5.44 -8.03 -16.72
CA ASN A 41 6.57 -7.16 -17.02
C ASN A 41 6.29 -6.17 -18.17
N THR A 42 5.35 -6.48 -19.07
CA THR A 42 5.03 -5.64 -20.23
C THR A 42 3.87 -4.68 -19.96
N THR A 43 2.86 -5.13 -19.22
CA THR A 43 1.56 -4.46 -19.14
C THR A 43 1.21 -4.01 -17.73
N ASN A 44 1.44 -4.87 -16.73
CA ASN A 44 0.93 -4.65 -15.37
C ASN A 44 1.93 -3.97 -14.43
N LYS A 45 3.22 -4.12 -14.67
CA LYS A 45 4.29 -3.59 -13.80
C LYS A 45 4.27 -2.07 -13.67
N SER A 46 3.75 -1.36 -14.67
CA SER A 46 3.63 0.10 -14.66
C SER A 46 2.29 0.60 -14.10
N LYS A 47 1.38 -0.29 -13.66
CA LYS A 47 0.02 0.06 -13.21
C LYS A 47 -0.07 0.45 -11.73
N LEU A 48 1.03 0.94 -11.15
CA LEU A 48 1.08 1.56 -9.82
C LEU A 48 0.43 0.67 -8.75
N THR A 49 -0.62 1.14 -8.09
CA THR A 49 -1.36 0.41 -7.06
C THR A 49 -1.84 -0.97 -7.52
N ASN A 50 -2.31 -1.11 -8.76
CA ASN A 50 -2.72 -2.42 -9.29
C ASN A 50 -1.52 -3.37 -9.38
N ALA A 51 -0.34 -2.85 -9.72
CA ALA A 51 0.89 -3.65 -9.77
C ALA A 51 1.27 -4.17 -8.38
N VAL A 52 1.07 -3.39 -7.31
CA VAL A 52 1.29 -3.82 -5.92
C VAL A 52 0.31 -4.94 -5.52
N TRP A 53 -0.97 -4.81 -5.90
CA TRP A 53 -1.97 -5.85 -5.66
C TRP A 53 -1.74 -7.15 -6.41
N ILE A 54 -1.03 -7.11 -7.53
CA ILE A 54 -0.57 -8.31 -8.25
C ILE A 54 0.70 -8.84 -7.60
N ALA A 55 1.68 -7.98 -7.28
CA ALA A 55 2.95 -8.36 -6.68
C ALA A 55 2.82 -9.09 -5.35
N ARG A 56 1.77 -8.80 -4.56
CA ARG A 56 1.49 -9.54 -3.31
C ARG A 56 1.27 -11.03 -3.50
N ASN A 57 0.86 -11.46 -4.68
CA ASN A 57 0.72 -12.88 -4.99
C ASN A 57 2.08 -13.58 -4.84
N LEU A 58 3.16 -13.00 -5.38
CA LEU A 58 4.50 -13.52 -5.20
C LEU A 58 4.97 -13.50 -3.75
N VAL A 59 4.63 -12.44 -2.99
CA VAL A 59 4.99 -12.36 -1.57
C VAL A 59 4.37 -13.53 -0.81
N HIS A 60 3.08 -13.81 -1.02
CA HIS A 60 2.42 -14.97 -0.40
C HIS A 60 3.00 -16.30 -0.88
N ASN A 61 3.25 -16.46 -2.19
CA ASN A 61 3.85 -17.67 -2.75
C ASN A 61 5.22 -17.94 -2.14
N GLY A 62 6.09 -16.93 -2.09
CA GLY A 62 7.40 -17.00 -1.46
C GLY A 62 7.32 -17.37 0.02
N GLY A 63 6.39 -16.77 0.78
CA GLY A 63 6.18 -17.11 2.18
C GLY A 63 5.73 -18.56 2.40
N ILE A 64 4.74 -19.02 1.63
CA ILE A 64 4.18 -20.37 1.75
C ILE A 64 5.19 -21.43 1.31
N LYS A 65 5.87 -21.22 0.18
CA LYS A 65 6.84 -22.17 -0.38
C LYS A 65 8.25 -22.02 0.24
N LYS A 66 8.42 -21.08 1.19
CA LYS A 66 9.73 -20.73 1.78
C LYS A 66 10.77 -20.34 0.72
N ASP A 67 10.32 -19.70 -0.35
CA ASP A 67 11.13 -19.23 -1.46
C ASP A 67 11.46 -17.75 -1.26
N GLN A 68 12.67 -17.50 -0.75
CA GLN A 68 13.17 -16.16 -0.48
C GLN A 68 13.26 -15.31 -1.75
N ALA A 69 13.63 -15.90 -2.90
CA ALA A 69 13.81 -15.17 -4.14
C ALA A 69 12.47 -14.60 -4.63
N LYS A 70 11.41 -15.43 -4.62
CA LYS A 70 10.04 -14.97 -4.94
C LYS A 70 9.53 -13.95 -3.93
N LEU A 71 9.81 -14.16 -2.64
CA LEU A 71 9.43 -13.21 -1.60
C LEU A 71 10.05 -11.82 -1.87
N GLN A 72 11.36 -11.77 -2.12
CA GLN A 72 12.07 -10.52 -2.44
C GLN A 72 11.62 -9.93 -3.77
N GLU A 73 11.35 -10.74 -4.79
CA GLU A 73 10.83 -10.26 -6.07
C GLU A 73 9.47 -9.57 -5.90
N GLY A 74 8.56 -10.18 -5.13
CA GLY A 74 7.28 -9.57 -4.77
C GLY A 74 7.46 -8.22 -4.08
N ILE A 75 8.33 -8.15 -3.08
CA ILE A 75 8.65 -6.89 -2.38
C ILE A 75 9.25 -5.84 -3.32
N ASN A 76 10.20 -6.22 -4.19
CA ASN A 76 10.79 -5.32 -5.17
C ASN A 76 9.73 -4.75 -6.11
N ASN A 77 8.84 -5.59 -6.62
CA ASN A 77 7.76 -5.20 -7.53
C ASN A 77 6.75 -4.24 -6.88
N MET A 78 6.53 -4.35 -5.56
CA MET A 78 5.78 -3.35 -4.81
C MET A 78 6.57 -2.04 -4.67
N ALA A 79 7.83 -2.15 -4.26
CA ALA A 79 8.64 -1.03 -3.85
C ALA A 79 8.99 -0.09 -5.02
N ILE A 80 9.14 -0.61 -6.24
CA ILE A 80 9.35 0.23 -7.43
C ILE A 80 8.17 1.16 -7.75
N GLN A 81 6.96 0.87 -7.23
CA GLN A 81 5.78 1.72 -7.45
C GLN A 81 5.84 3.01 -6.63
N LEU A 82 6.73 3.10 -5.63
CA LEU A 82 7.01 4.32 -4.89
C LEU A 82 8.00 5.25 -5.60
N ALA A 83 8.63 4.83 -6.71
CA ALA A 83 9.64 5.66 -7.37
C ALA A 83 9.06 7.00 -7.83
N ILE A 84 9.74 8.09 -7.47
CA ILE A 84 9.40 9.45 -7.93
C ILE A 84 9.47 9.49 -9.46
N LYS A 85 8.40 9.98 -10.07
CA LYS A 85 8.24 10.03 -11.53
C LYS A 85 8.62 11.39 -12.08
N SER A 86 8.96 11.39 -13.36
CA SER A 86 9.07 12.62 -14.16
C SER A 86 7.73 13.35 -14.23
N ILE A 87 7.79 14.65 -14.51
CA ILE A 87 6.60 15.45 -14.81
C ILE A 87 5.75 14.79 -15.90
N ASN A 88 4.43 14.97 -15.85
CA ASN A 88 3.45 14.41 -16.79
C ASN A 88 3.48 12.88 -16.87
N THR A 89 3.86 12.20 -15.80
CA THR A 89 3.87 10.74 -15.70
C THR A 89 3.04 10.30 -14.49
N GLU A 90 2.22 9.25 -14.65
CA GLU A 90 1.48 8.67 -13.53
C GLU A 90 2.42 8.09 -12.48
N GLY A 91 2.07 8.27 -11.21
CA GLY A 91 2.76 7.77 -10.03
C GLY A 91 3.02 8.85 -9.00
N VAL A 92 4.00 8.60 -8.14
CA VAL A 92 4.43 9.53 -7.10
C VAL A 92 5.20 10.69 -7.73
N GLN A 93 4.80 11.91 -7.43
CA GLN A 93 5.43 13.13 -7.91
C GLN A 93 6.43 13.70 -6.90
N ARG A 94 7.29 14.63 -7.34
CA ARG A 94 8.32 15.27 -6.49
C ARG A 94 7.73 16.06 -5.32
N ASP A 95 6.54 16.61 -5.49
CA ASP A 95 5.79 17.36 -4.48
C ASP A 95 4.95 16.46 -3.56
N ASN A 96 5.06 15.13 -3.68
CA ASN A 96 4.29 14.12 -2.94
C ASN A 96 2.82 14.02 -3.35
N SER A 97 2.45 14.61 -4.49
CA SER A 97 1.20 14.28 -5.19
C SER A 97 1.25 12.85 -5.74
N PHE A 98 0.10 12.18 -5.83
CA PHE A 98 -0.04 10.90 -6.49
C PHE A 98 -0.99 11.01 -7.69
N LEU A 99 -0.45 10.79 -8.89
CA LEU A 99 -1.18 10.92 -10.16
C LEU A 99 -1.49 9.54 -10.75
N THR A 100 -2.71 9.32 -11.23
CA THR A 100 -3.09 8.09 -11.94
C THR A 100 -4.26 8.37 -12.88
N HIS A 101 -4.65 7.41 -13.73
CA HIS A 101 -5.82 7.52 -14.61
C HIS A 101 -5.81 8.77 -15.52
N GLY A 102 -4.70 9.01 -16.21
CA GLY A 102 -4.52 10.19 -17.07
C GLY A 102 -4.13 11.44 -16.30
N LEU A 103 -3.19 11.31 -15.36
CA LEU A 103 -2.67 12.41 -14.52
C LEU A 103 -3.70 13.04 -13.56
N GLN A 104 -4.74 12.31 -13.17
CA GLN A 104 -5.66 12.74 -12.13
C GLN A 104 -4.96 12.71 -10.76
N LEU A 105 -5.05 13.81 -10.00
CA LEU A 105 -4.66 13.85 -8.59
C LEU A 105 -5.56 12.91 -7.79
N TYR A 106 -4.99 11.85 -7.23
CA TYR A 106 -5.76 10.73 -6.69
C TYR A 106 -5.16 10.14 -5.41
N ASN A 107 -4.56 10.98 -4.57
CA ASN A 107 -4.05 10.64 -3.25
C ASN A 107 -5.12 9.90 -2.42
N SER A 108 -6.31 10.48 -2.23
CA SER A 108 -7.39 9.85 -1.45
C SER A 108 -8.17 8.75 -2.18
N GLY A 109 -7.54 8.05 -3.13
CA GLY A 109 -8.08 6.85 -3.74
C GLY A 109 -7.00 5.81 -3.99
N TYR A 110 -6.49 5.75 -5.22
CA TYR A 110 -5.44 4.79 -5.55
C TYR A 110 -4.13 5.06 -4.79
N GLY A 111 -3.85 6.32 -4.41
CA GLY A 111 -2.74 6.66 -3.53
C GLY A 111 -2.88 6.04 -2.14
N ASN A 112 -4.02 6.21 -1.48
CA ASN A 112 -4.34 5.58 -0.19
C ASN A 112 -4.17 4.06 -0.26
N GLU A 113 -4.66 3.42 -1.32
CA GLU A 113 -4.54 1.97 -1.50
C GLU A 113 -3.09 1.52 -1.73
N LEU A 114 -2.26 2.34 -2.40
CA LEU A 114 -0.83 2.10 -2.52
C LEU A 114 -0.16 2.18 -1.14
N ILE A 115 -0.45 3.25 -0.40
CA ILE A 115 0.09 3.50 0.95
C ILE A 115 -0.29 2.35 1.90
N LYS A 116 -1.56 1.96 1.95
CA LYS A 116 -2.06 0.86 2.78
C LYS A 116 -1.36 -0.45 2.48
N GLU A 117 -1.30 -0.85 1.22
CA GLU A 117 -0.75 -2.16 0.85
C GLU A 117 0.76 -2.19 1.10
N VAL A 118 1.50 -1.16 0.69
CA VAL A 118 2.96 -1.13 0.86
C VAL A 118 3.35 -1.02 2.33
N SER A 119 2.69 -0.17 3.12
CA SER A 119 2.95 -0.07 4.57
C SER A 119 2.66 -1.38 5.31
N TYR A 120 1.58 -2.08 4.92
CA TYR A 120 1.27 -3.41 5.45
C TYR A 120 2.41 -4.38 5.22
N TYR A 121 2.93 -4.49 3.98
CA TYR A 121 4.03 -5.41 3.70
C TYR A 121 5.36 -4.97 4.31
N MET A 122 5.65 -3.66 4.38
CA MET A 122 6.80 -3.13 5.12
C MET A 122 6.78 -3.55 6.59
N ASN A 123 5.60 -3.49 7.23
CA ASN A 123 5.41 -3.94 8.60
C ASN A 123 5.47 -5.46 8.74
N LEU A 124 4.85 -6.20 7.80
CA LEU A 124 4.79 -7.66 7.81
C LEU A 124 6.18 -8.30 7.78
N ILE A 125 7.09 -7.74 6.98
CA ILE A 125 8.46 -8.25 6.85
C ILE A 125 9.43 -7.63 7.85
N ARG A 126 8.96 -6.78 8.78
CA ARG A 126 9.83 -6.13 9.76
C ARG A 126 10.53 -7.18 10.61
N GLY A 127 11.86 -7.11 10.67
CA GLY A 127 12.69 -8.06 11.42
C GLY A 127 13.17 -9.26 10.61
N LEU A 128 12.73 -9.42 9.35
CA LEU A 128 13.38 -10.35 8.44
C LEU A 128 14.76 -9.79 8.04
N THR A 129 15.78 -10.65 8.03
CA THR A 129 17.15 -10.28 7.63
C THR A 129 17.41 -10.45 6.13
N LEU A 130 16.58 -11.26 5.47
CA LEU A 130 16.78 -11.72 4.10
C LEU A 130 15.98 -10.94 3.07
N VAL A 131 14.97 -10.19 3.52
CA VAL A 131 14.08 -9.40 2.68
C VAL A 131 13.80 -8.06 3.33
N SER A 132 13.94 -6.98 2.57
CA SER A 132 13.72 -5.62 3.09
C SER A 132 13.29 -4.63 2.01
N PHE A 133 12.72 -3.52 2.46
CA PHE A 133 12.64 -2.29 1.69
C PHE A 133 13.87 -1.44 1.99
N THR A 134 14.33 -0.69 0.99
CA THR A 134 15.42 0.28 1.17
C THR A 134 14.96 1.49 1.99
N LEU A 135 15.91 2.18 2.64
CA LEU A 135 15.62 3.42 3.37
C LEU A 135 14.99 4.50 2.48
N ALA A 136 15.36 4.57 1.20
CA ALA A 136 14.79 5.51 0.24
C ALA A 136 13.30 5.22 -0.05
N GLN A 137 12.92 3.94 -0.14
CA GLN A 137 11.53 3.53 -0.32
C GLN A 137 10.69 3.83 0.92
N ILE A 138 11.23 3.55 2.11
CA ILE A 138 10.60 3.92 3.38
C ILE A 138 10.43 5.44 3.48
N ALA A 139 11.45 6.21 3.12
CA ALA A 139 11.40 7.66 3.13
C ALA A 139 10.34 8.21 2.15
N THR A 140 10.23 7.62 0.96
CA THR A 140 9.23 8.04 -0.03
C THR A 140 7.81 7.76 0.44
N LEU A 141 7.54 6.58 1.03
CA LEU A 141 6.24 6.30 1.64
C LEU A 141 5.95 7.26 2.80
N SER A 142 6.96 7.56 3.61
CA SER A 142 6.84 8.51 4.72
C SER A 142 6.51 9.92 4.23
N ASP A 143 7.12 10.37 3.13
CA ASP A 143 6.91 11.70 2.54
C ASP A 143 5.55 11.78 1.83
N LEU A 144 5.10 10.72 1.14
CA LEU A 144 3.73 10.63 0.62
C LEU A 144 2.68 10.88 1.70
N ILE A 145 2.88 10.34 2.91
CA ILE A 145 1.95 10.51 4.03
C ILE A 145 2.10 11.91 4.65
N LEU A 146 3.31 12.27 5.10
CA LEU A 146 3.54 13.46 5.94
C LEU A 146 3.68 14.77 5.15
N LYS A 147 4.10 14.69 3.89
CA LYS A 147 4.26 15.84 2.99
C LYS A 147 3.26 15.83 1.83
N GLY A 148 2.50 14.74 1.65
CA GLY A 148 1.38 14.64 0.71
C GLY A 148 0.05 14.65 1.45
N ASP A 149 -0.45 13.47 1.81
CA ASP A 149 -1.80 13.26 2.38
C ASP A 149 -2.11 14.16 3.59
N GLN A 150 -1.12 14.44 4.45
CA GLN A 150 -1.28 15.34 5.59
C GLN A 150 -1.76 16.75 5.20
N TRP A 151 -1.40 17.25 4.01
CA TRP A 151 -1.87 18.54 3.47
C TRP A 151 -3.24 18.46 2.80
N MET A 152 -3.76 17.25 2.59
CA MET A 152 -5.01 16.97 1.90
C MET A 152 -6.10 16.49 2.88
N VAL A 153 -5.86 16.63 4.18
CA VAL A 153 -6.72 16.15 5.26
C VAL A 153 -7.10 17.30 6.18
N GLN A 154 -8.38 17.34 6.54
CA GLN A 154 -8.92 18.20 7.60
C GLN A 154 -9.68 17.33 8.60
N GLY A 155 -9.04 17.03 9.73
CA GLY A 155 -9.61 16.18 10.78
C GLY A 155 -9.99 14.80 10.24
N LYS A 156 -11.29 14.50 10.19
CA LYS A 156 -11.81 13.18 9.81
C LYS A 156 -12.04 12.97 8.30
N ALA A 157 -11.75 13.98 7.49
CA ALA A 157 -12.03 13.97 6.05
C ALA A 157 -10.80 14.33 5.20
N TYR A 158 -10.69 13.68 4.05
CA TYR A 158 -9.84 14.14 2.95
C TYR A 158 -10.56 15.23 2.14
N ASP A 159 -9.78 16.11 1.51
CA ASP A 159 -10.27 17.04 0.51
C ASP A 159 -10.91 16.27 -0.67
N PHE A 160 -12.08 16.71 -1.12
CA PHE A 160 -12.82 16.00 -2.15
C PHE A 160 -12.12 16.02 -3.52
N GLY A 161 -11.26 17.02 -3.77
CA GLY A 161 -10.47 17.17 -5.00
C GLY A 161 -9.44 16.06 -5.20
N VAL A 162 -9.05 15.34 -4.14
CA VAL A 162 -8.06 14.25 -4.21
C VAL A 162 -8.69 12.86 -4.24
N MET A 163 -10.02 12.77 -4.25
CA MET A 163 -10.79 11.52 -4.17
C MET A 163 -11.15 10.92 -5.52
N GLY A 164 -11.01 11.67 -6.63
CA GLY A 164 -11.49 11.27 -7.95
C GLY A 164 -12.91 10.71 -7.92
N ARG A 165 -13.18 9.59 -8.62
CA ARG A 165 -14.52 8.99 -8.64
C ARG A 165 -15.01 8.44 -7.30
N ASN A 166 -14.15 8.34 -6.28
CA ASN A 166 -14.57 7.83 -4.98
C ASN A 166 -15.49 8.81 -4.24
N ILE A 167 -15.54 10.07 -4.65
CA ILE A 167 -16.49 11.06 -4.12
C ILE A 167 -17.96 10.62 -4.28
N SER A 168 -18.28 9.80 -5.29
CA SER A 168 -19.63 9.33 -5.55
C SER A 168 -20.00 8.07 -4.77
N ARG A 169 -19.14 7.58 -3.87
CA ARG A 169 -19.36 6.36 -3.10
C ARG A 169 -19.66 6.72 -1.65
N GLU A 170 -20.66 6.07 -1.07
CA GLU A 170 -20.97 6.20 0.35
C GLU A 170 -19.75 5.82 1.21
N ASN A 171 -19.60 6.50 2.34
CA ASN A 171 -18.55 6.25 3.35
C ASN A 171 -17.10 6.35 2.83
N ASN A 172 -16.85 7.12 1.76
CA ASN A 172 -15.51 7.39 1.25
C ASN A 172 -14.96 8.74 1.73
N GLY A 173 -13.66 8.95 1.57
CA GLY A 173 -12.98 10.20 2.00
C GLY A 173 -12.72 10.30 3.50
N SER A 174 -13.01 9.26 4.27
CA SER A 174 -12.71 9.20 5.70
C SER A 174 -11.22 8.95 5.96
N THR A 175 -10.67 9.62 6.97
CA THR A 175 -9.30 9.40 7.46
C THR A 175 -9.18 8.24 8.46
N SER A 176 -10.27 7.53 8.76
CA SER A 176 -10.29 6.45 9.77
C SER A 176 -9.18 5.40 9.61
N TYR A 177 -8.80 5.08 8.37
CA TYR A 177 -7.72 4.12 8.10
C TYR A 177 -6.34 4.65 8.52
N LEU A 178 -6.14 5.98 8.56
CA LEU A 178 -4.88 6.60 8.93
C LEU A 178 -4.50 6.32 10.39
N THR A 179 -5.46 6.11 11.29
CA THR A 179 -5.18 5.84 12.71
C THR A 179 -4.25 4.64 12.87
N GLY A 180 -4.63 3.48 12.33
CA GLY A 180 -3.79 2.27 12.40
C GLY A 180 -2.56 2.33 11.49
N LEU A 181 -2.66 3.03 10.35
CA LEU A 181 -1.52 3.25 9.46
C LEU A 181 -0.42 4.04 10.16
N LEU A 182 -0.75 5.14 10.85
CA LEU A 182 0.23 6.03 11.45
C LEU A 182 0.99 5.33 12.59
N ASP A 183 0.32 4.50 13.38
CA ASP A 183 0.99 3.66 14.38
C ASP A 183 1.93 2.63 13.72
N THR A 184 1.49 2.04 12.60
CA THR A 184 2.34 1.14 11.81
C THR A 184 3.59 1.88 11.29
N MET A 185 3.42 3.12 10.82
CA MET A 185 4.52 3.93 10.29
C MET A 185 5.51 4.40 11.36
N LYS A 186 5.08 4.59 12.62
CA LYS A 186 6.00 4.82 13.76
C LYS A 186 6.97 3.66 13.96
N LEU A 187 6.53 2.43 13.69
CA LEU A 187 7.37 1.24 13.79
C LEU A 187 8.27 1.05 12.55
N ILE A 188 7.78 1.42 11.36
CA ILE A 188 8.56 1.32 10.10
C ILE A 188 9.64 2.40 10.02
N ASN A 189 9.31 3.64 10.44
CA ASN A 189 10.23 4.77 10.42
C ASN A 189 10.21 5.53 11.77
N PRO A 190 10.86 4.98 12.81
CA PRO A 190 10.87 5.59 14.15
C PRO A 190 11.41 7.02 14.18
N ALA A 191 12.32 7.36 13.26
CA ALA A 191 12.89 8.72 13.17
C ALA A 191 11.83 9.80 12.89
N LYS A 192 10.66 9.43 12.35
CA LYS A 192 9.53 10.34 12.10
C LYS A 192 8.35 10.13 13.06
N SER A 193 8.53 9.39 14.14
CA SER A 193 7.44 9.01 15.07
C SER A 193 6.66 10.23 15.60
N ALA A 194 7.35 11.31 15.96
CA ALA A 194 6.73 12.55 16.42
C ALA A 194 5.82 13.19 15.35
N GLN A 195 6.21 13.15 14.07
CA GLN A 195 5.41 13.68 12.97
C GLN A 195 4.16 12.83 12.73
N TYR A 196 4.29 11.49 12.76
CA TYR A 196 3.14 10.59 12.68
C TYR A 196 2.19 10.78 13.87
N GLN A 197 2.70 11.01 15.07
CA GLN A 197 1.88 11.30 16.25
C GLN A 197 1.14 12.63 16.12
N ALA A 198 1.79 13.68 15.58
CA ALA A 198 1.14 14.96 15.33
C ALA A 198 0.00 14.83 14.30
N MET A 199 0.23 14.12 13.19
CA MET A 199 -0.82 13.82 12.22
C MET A 199 -1.93 12.97 12.84
N LEU A 200 -1.60 11.99 13.67
CA LEU A 200 -2.58 11.14 14.37
C LEU A 200 -3.50 12.01 15.24
N ASN A 201 -2.94 12.93 16.01
CA ASN A 201 -3.69 13.85 16.86
C ASN A 201 -4.66 14.73 16.04
N ASN A 202 -4.24 15.18 14.85
CA ASN A 202 -5.11 15.91 13.94
C ASN A 202 -6.28 15.06 13.42
N VAL A 203 -6.02 13.83 12.96
CA VAL A 203 -7.08 13.03 12.30
C VAL A 203 -8.10 12.44 13.28
N ILE A 204 -7.74 12.28 14.55
CA ILE A 204 -8.68 11.84 15.59
C ILE A 204 -9.48 13.01 16.18
N ASP A 205 -9.01 14.25 16.02
CA ASP A 205 -9.70 15.45 16.51
C ASP A 205 -11.00 15.68 15.73
N PRO A 206 -12.17 15.55 16.39
CA PRO A 206 -13.46 15.74 15.73
C PRO A 206 -13.71 17.18 15.28
N THR A 207 -12.97 18.16 15.82
CA THR A 207 -13.11 19.57 15.46
C THR A 207 -12.25 19.97 14.26
N GLY A 208 -11.25 19.15 13.91
CA GLY A 208 -10.27 19.47 12.87
C GLY A 208 -9.40 20.69 13.18
N THR A 209 -9.34 21.13 14.44
CA THR A 209 -8.61 22.35 14.85
C THR A 209 -7.19 22.08 15.30
N THR A 210 -6.87 20.83 15.67
CA THR A 210 -5.52 20.42 16.07
C THR A 210 -4.55 20.53 14.89
N PRO A 211 -3.58 21.46 14.89
CA PRO A 211 -2.65 21.62 13.79
C PRO A 211 -1.68 20.43 13.74
N CYS A 212 -1.50 19.82 12.57
CA CYS A 212 -0.40 18.87 12.34
C CYS A 212 0.70 19.43 11.42
N VAL A 213 0.39 20.48 10.66
CA VAL A 213 1.32 21.27 9.86
C VAL A 213 1.16 22.74 10.22
N VAL A 214 2.27 23.48 10.23
CA VAL A 214 2.25 24.95 10.21
C VAL A 214 2.36 25.36 8.73
N GLY A 215 1.39 26.14 8.25
CA GLY A 215 1.34 26.57 6.85
C GLY A 215 2.55 27.39 6.41
N ASN A 216 2.92 27.26 5.14
CA ASN A 216 4.04 27.90 4.41
C ASN A 216 5.47 27.45 4.80
N ILE A 217 5.88 26.28 4.28
CA ILE A 217 7.29 25.83 4.30
C ILE A 217 8.18 26.55 3.27
N TYR A 218 7.59 27.37 2.38
CA TYR A 218 8.27 28.02 1.25
C TYR A 218 8.09 29.54 1.17
N ILE A 219 7.60 30.20 2.22
CA ILE A 219 7.65 31.67 2.33
C ILE A 219 8.62 32.04 3.45
N LEU A 220 9.92 31.95 3.14
CA LEU A 220 11.01 32.69 3.77
C LEU A 220 12.01 33.07 2.67
#